data_AF-A0A0D8B7F2-F1
#
_entry.id   AF-A0A0D8B7F2-F1
#
_cell.length_a   1.000
_cell.length_b   1.000
_cell.length_c   1.000
_cell.angle_alpha   90.00
_cell.angle_beta   90.00
_cell.angle_gamma   90.00
#
_symmetry.space_group_name_H-M   'P 1'
#
loop_
_entity.id
_entity.type
_entity.pdbx_description
1 polymer ?
#
loop_
_entity_poly.entity_id
_entity_poly.type
_entity_poly.pdbx_seq_one_letter_code
_entity_poly.pdbx_strand_id
1 'polypeptide(L)' 'QGCRLALDPAQQRLNCPCHRMAFSLAGEVVNYKIRTPPRPLPSLTVREVDGVVQVYVPPTPT' A
#
# COMPACT_ATOMS: atom_id res chain seq x y z
N GLN A 1 -7.72 1.24 9.79
CA GLN A 1 -8.84 0.71 8.98
C GLN A 1 -8.46 0.73 7.51
N GLY A 2 -8.92 -0.27 6.75
CA GLY A 2 -8.58 -0.53 5.34
C GLY A 2 -9.16 0.48 4.35
N CYS A 3 -8.88 1.77 4.55
CA CYS A 3 -9.26 2.81 3.60
C CYS A 3 -8.53 2.59 2.26
N ARG A 4 -9.22 2.84 1.15
CA ARG A 4 -8.58 2.91 -0.17
C ARG A 4 -7.72 4.17 -0.23
N LEU A 5 -6.45 4.01 -0.56
CA LEU A 5 -5.52 5.13 -0.70
C LEU A 5 -5.68 5.79 -2.06
N ALA A 6 -5.53 7.11 -2.10
CA ALA A 6 -5.53 7.90 -3.32
C ALA A 6 -4.09 8.13 -3.78
N LEU A 7 -3.81 7.91 -5.07
CA LEU A 7 -2.54 8.27 -5.67
C LEU A 7 -2.41 9.80 -5.78
N ASP A 8 -1.30 10.31 -5.28
CA ASP A 8 -0.84 11.68 -5.48
C ASP A 8 0.39 11.65 -6.39
N PRO A 9 0.20 11.87 -7.71
CA PRO A 9 1.28 11.71 -8.68
C PRO A 9 2.33 12.80 -8.55
N ALA A 10 1.97 14.01 -8.12
CA ALA A 10 2.89 15.12 -7.95
C ALA A 10 3.91 14.86 -6.83
N GLN A 11 3.49 14.14 -5.78
CA GLN A 11 4.34 13.79 -4.63
C GLN A 11 4.81 12.34 -4.62
N GLN A 12 4.52 11.57 -5.66
CA GLN A 12 4.83 10.14 -5.78
C GLN A 12 4.49 9.34 -4.51
N ARG A 13 3.26 9.52 -4.01
CA ARG A 13 2.81 8.89 -2.76
C ARG A 13 1.34 8.49 -2.79
N LEU A 14 0.97 7.64 -1.83
CA LEU A 14 -0.39 7.16 -1.60
C LEU A 14 -0.95 7.81 -0.33
N ASN A 15 -2.00 8.61 -0.47
CA ASN A 15 -2.61 9.36 0.62
C ASN A 15 -3.84 8.63 1.17
N CYS A 16 -3.89 8.45 2.49
CA CYS A 16 -5.06 7.94 3.19
C CYS A 16 -6.05 9.10 3.46
N PRO A 17 -7.28 9.04 2.90
CA PRO A 17 -8.25 10.12 3.09
C PRO A 17 -8.78 10.20 4.53
N CYS A 18 -8.65 9.13 5.30
CA CYS A 18 -9.27 8.98 6.62
C CYS A 18 -8.44 9.62 7.75
N HIS A 19 -7.11 9.50 7.72
CA HIS A 19 -6.27 9.82 8.88
C HIS A 19 -4.99 10.61 8.54
N ARG A 20 -4.96 11.26 7.36
CA ARG A 20 -3.81 12.07 6.87
C ARG A 20 -2.47 11.32 6.95
N MET A 21 -2.53 10.03 6.66
CA MET A 21 -1.38 9.13 6.57
C MET A 21 -0.94 9.05 5.10
N ALA A 22 0.35 8.88 4.87
CA ALA A 22 0.90 8.74 3.52
C ALA A 22 1.91 7.60 3.45
N PHE A 23 1.94 6.92 2.31
CA PHE A 23 2.88 5.85 1.99
C PHE A 23 3.62 6.16 0.69
N SER A 24 4.83 5.65 0.52
CA SER A 24 5.53 5.71 -0.77
C SER A 24 4.84 4.80 -1.79
N LEU A 25 5.19 4.91 -3.07
CA LEU A 25 4.69 3.97 -4.10
C LEU A 25 5.15 2.52 -3.85
N ALA A 26 6.25 2.33 -3.10
CA ALA A 26 6.71 1.02 -2.65
C ALA A 26 6.00 0.53 -1.37
N GLY A 27 5.10 1.33 -0.80
CA GLY A 27 4.31 0.96 0.38
C GLY A 27 4.95 1.31 1.74
N GLU A 28 6.09 1.98 1.76
CA GLU A 28 6.74 2.41 3.00
C GLU A 28 5.97 3.55 3.66
N VAL A 29 5.99 3.62 4.99
CA VAL A 29 5.31 4.69 5.73
C VAL A 29 6.09 6.00 5.60
N VAL A 30 5.49 7.00 4.95
CA VAL A 30 6.12 8.32 4.75
C VAL A 30 5.67 9.31 5.83
N ASN A 31 4.40 9.26 6.24
CA ASN A 31 3.86 10.15 7.26
C ASN A 31 2.68 9.52 7.99
N TYR A 32 2.58 9.72 9.31
CA TYR A 32 1.44 9.34 10.12
C TYR A 32 1.27 10.29 11.32
N LYS A 33 0.04 10.40 11.83
CA LYS A 33 -0.32 11.26 12.97
C LYS A 33 -1.00 10.50 14.12
N ILE A 34 -0.99 9.18 14.06
CA ILE A 34 -1.55 8.30 15.09
C ILE A 34 -0.46 7.85 16.07
N ARG A 35 -0.84 7.48 17.31
CA ARG A 35 0.11 7.12 18.38
C ARG A 35 0.98 5.92 18.03
N THR A 36 0.39 4.90 17.44
CA THR A 36 1.11 3.68 17.02
C THR A 36 1.41 3.78 15.53
N PRO A 37 2.69 3.70 15.11
CA PRO A 37 3.03 3.70 13.69
C PRO A 37 2.30 2.57 12.97
N PRO A 38 1.71 2.85 11.79
CA PRO A 38 1.14 1.81 10.95
C PRO A 38 2.25 0.88 10.43
N ARG A 39 1.88 -0.34 10.06
CA ARG A 39 2.76 -1.19 9.25
C ARG A 39 2.84 -0.63 7.82
N PRO A 40 3.95 -0.85 7.09
CA PRO A 40 4.00 -0.66 5.65
C PRO A 40 2.88 -1.42 4.92
N LEU A 41 2.55 -0.99 3.71
CA LEU A 41 1.60 -1.70 2.86
C LEU A 41 2.17 -3.07 2.46
N PRO A 42 1.33 -4.12 2.39
CA PRO A 42 1.80 -5.42 1.94
C PRO A 42 2.17 -5.36 0.46
N SER A 43 3.26 -6.04 0.10
CA SER A 43 3.58 -6.34 -1.30
C SER A 43 2.80 -7.59 -1.74
N LEU A 44 2.37 -7.59 -3.00
CA LEU A 44 1.76 -8.75 -3.64
C LEU A 44 2.71 -9.25 -4.72
N THR A 45 3.07 -10.53 -4.65
CA THR A 45 3.85 -11.16 -5.71
C THR A 45 2.96 -11.36 -6.93
N VAL A 46 3.47 -11.03 -8.10
CA VAL A 46 2.76 -11.19 -9.38
C VAL A 46 3.60 -11.98 -10.38
N ARG A 47 2.95 -12.58 -11.36
CA ARG A 47 3.57 -13.13 -12.58
C ARG A 47 2.76 -12.71 -13.80
N GLU A 48 3.39 -12.70 -14.97
CA GLU A 48 2.71 -12.53 -16.24
C GLU A 48 2.64 -13.87 -16.97
N VAL A 49 1.45 -14.23 -17.46
CA VAL A 49 1.21 -15.44 -18.25
C VAL A 49 0.27 -15.07 -19.38
N ASP A 50 0.69 -15.30 -20.63
CA ASP A 50 -0.09 -15.01 -21.84
C ASP A 50 -0.64 -13.57 -21.89
N GLY A 51 0.17 -12.59 -21.46
CA GLY A 51 -0.21 -11.17 -21.41
C GLY A 51 -1.14 -10.78 -20.27
N VAL A 52 -1.41 -11.70 -19.32
CA VAL A 52 -2.26 -11.46 -18.15
C VAL A 52 -1.42 -11.40 -16.88
N VAL A 53 -1.58 -10.33 -16.10
CA VAL A 53 -0.99 -10.21 -14.77
C VAL A 53 -1.81 -11.02 -13.77
N GLN A 54 -1.18 -12.02 -13.17
CA GLN A 54 -1.75 -12.89 -12.14
C GLN A 54 -1.11 -12.60 -10.78
N VAL A 55 -1.92 -12.56 -9.73
CA VAL A 55 -1.48 -12.30 -8.35
C VAL A 55 -1.40 -13.61 -7.58
N TYR A 56 -0.28 -13.86 -6.90
CA TYR A 56 -0.16 -15.00 -6.00
C TYR A 56 -0.99 -14.78 -4.74
N VAL A 57 -1.62 -15.84 -4.22
CA VAL A 57 -2.34 -15.77 -2.93
C VAL A 57 -1.34 -15.40 -1.84
N PRO A 58 -1.59 -14.34 -1.04
CA PRO A 58 -0.72 -13.99 0.06
C PRO A 58 -0.60 -15.13 1.08
N PRO A 59 0.56 -15.33 1.71
CA PRO A 59 0.68 -16.31 2.77
C PRO A 59 -0.27 -15.98 3.92
N THR A 60 -0.90 -17.00 4.50
CA THR A 60 -1.76 -16.83 5.68
C THR A 60 -0.92 -16.26 6.82
N PRO A 61 -1.37 -15.18 7.49
CA PRO A 61 -0.68 -14.69 8.68
C PRO A 61 -0.67 -15.79 9.75
N THR A 62 0.51 -16.16 10.24
CA THR A 62 0.70 -17.00 11.44
C THR A 62 0.42 -16.22 12.71
#